data_AF-A0A6N9YQT6-F1
#
_entry.id   AF-A0A6N9YQT6-F1
#
_cell.length_a   1.000
_cell.length_b   1.000
_cell.length_c   1.000
_cell.angle_alpha   90.00
_cell.angle_beta   90.00
_cell.angle_gamma   90.00
#
_symmetry.space_group_name_H-M   'P 1'
#
loop_
_entity.id
_entity.type
_entity.pdbx_description
1 polymer ?
#
loop_
_entity_poly.entity_id
_entity_poly.type
_entity_poly.pdbx_seq_one_letter_code
_entity_poly.pdbx_strand_id
1 'polypeptide(L)' 'MSKTLLPAQAHAAAAQLEDALSTWGAREAGSHHPHTRAAGEQAIALCGELIVQFQLLRDSLVAELGAYDDEVRRG' A
#
# COMPACT_ATOMS: atom_id res chain seq x y z
N MET A 1 10.61 -18.17 12.53
CA MET A 1 10.03 -16.84 12.25
C MET A 1 9.18 -16.94 11.01
N SER A 2 7.89 -16.66 11.11
CA SER A 2 7.01 -16.61 9.94
C SER A 2 7.46 -15.46 9.05
N LYS A 3 7.61 -15.69 7.74
CA LYS A 3 7.84 -14.60 6.78
C LYS A 3 6.65 -13.64 6.88
N THR A 4 6.84 -12.46 7.47
CA THR A 4 5.82 -11.41 7.46
C THR A 4 5.79 -10.81 6.06
N LEU A 5 5.09 -11.49 5.16
CA LEU A 5 4.70 -10.94 3.86
C LEU A 5 3.62 -9.89 4.09
N LEU A 6 3.52 -8.93 3.16
CA LEU A 6 2.37 -8.03 3.14
C LEU A 6 1.08 -8.86 3.14
N PRO A 7 0.04 -8.42 3.87
CA PRO A 7 -1.23 -9.13 3.88
C PRO A 7 -1.78 -9.22 2.46
N ALA A 8 -2.51 -10.30 2.15
CA ALA A 8 -3.08 -10.52 0.81
C ALA A 8 -3.91 -9.32 0.30
N GLN A 9 -4.54 -8.59 1.22
CA GLN A 9 -5.27 -7.36 0.92
C GLN A 9 -4.37 -6.26 0.34
N ALA A 10 -3.15 -6.08 0.85
CA ALA A 10 -2.21 -5.09 0.32
C ALA A 10 -1.72 -5.48 -1.09
N HIS A 11 -1.53 -6.77 -1.35
CA HIS A 11 -1.23 -7.25 -2.70
C HIS A 11 -2.38 -7.00 -3.68
N ALA A 12 -3.62 -7.27 -3.27
CA ALA A 12 -4.80 -6.99 -4.08
C ALA A 12 -4.97 -5.49 -4.36
N ALA A 13 -4.79 -4.64 -3.34
CA ALA A 13 -4.87 -3.19 -3.48
C ALA A 13 -3.79 -2.63 -4.42
N ALA A 14 -2.58 -3.18 -4.38
CA ALA A 14 -1.50 -2.79 -5.29
C ALA A 14 -1.83 -3.12 -6.77
N ALA A 15 -2.38 -4.30 -7.04
CA ALA A 15 -2.80 -4.67 -8.38
C ALA A 15 -3.92 -3.76 -8.91
N GLN A 16 -4.93 -3.50 -8.08
CA GLN A 16 -6.03 -2.58 -8.44
C GLN A 16 -5.55 -1.15 -8.65
N LEU A 17 -4.53 -0.71 -7.91
CA LEU A 17 -3.95 0.62 -8.06
C LEU A 17 -3.28 0.76 -9.42
N GLU A 18 -2.55 -0.25 -9.87
CA GLU A 18 -1.90 -0.26 -11.19
C GLU A 18 -2.94 -0.11 -12.31
N ASP A 19 -4.03 -0.86 -12.25
CA ASP A 19 -5.14 -0.76 -13.22
C ASP A 19 -5.79 0.63 -13.23
N ALA A 20 -6.05 1.19 -12.05
CA ALA A 20 -6.65 2.51 -11.89
C ALA A 20 -5.74 3.62 -12.44
N LEU A 21 -4.42 3.53 -12.18
CA LEU A 21 -3.42 4.46 -12.69
C LEU A 21 -3.25 4.36 -14.20
N SER A 22 -3.30 3.16 -14.76
CA SER A 22 -3.27 2.93 -16.21
C SER A 22 -4.45 3.64 -16.89
N THR A 23 -5.66 3.44 -16.35
CA THR A 23 -6.90 4.08 -16.85
C THR A 23 -6.84 5.60 -16.72
N TRP A 24 -6.35 6.12 -15.59
CA TRP A 24 -6.16 7.56 -15.38
C TRP A 24 -5.12 8.13 -16.36
N GLY A 25 -3.99 7.44 -16.55
CA GLY A 25 -2.85 7.87 -17.37
C GLY A 25 -3.12 7.85 -18.87
N ALA A 26 -4.02 7.01 -19.36
CA ALA A 26 -4.41 6.93 -20.77
C ALA A 26 -5.28 8.11 -21.26
N ARG A 27 -5.61 9.07 -20.39
CA ARG A 27 -6.47 10.22 -20.75
C ARG A 27 -5.78 11.18 -21.70
N GLU A 28 -6.53 11.70 -22.67
CA GLU A 28 -6.07 12.82 -23.49
C GLU A 28 -6.12 14.14 -22.71
N ALA A 29 -5.14 15.02 -22.93
CA ALA A 29 -5.10 16.32 -22.28
C ALA A 29 -6.34 17.15 -22.66
N GLY A 30 -7.06 17.65 -21.66
CA GLY A 30 -8.31 18.40 -21.86
C GLY A 30 -9.57 17.53 -22.01
N SER A 31 -9.44 16.20 -21.97
CA SER A 31 -10.61 15.31 -21.92
C SER A 31 -11.16 15.18 -20.51
N HIS A 32 -12.50 15.18 -20.38
CA HIS A 32 -13.21 15.07 -19.10
C HIS A 32 -14.21 13.91 -19.15
N HIS A 33 -13.71 12.68 -19.04
CA HIS A 33 -14.55 11.49 -19.06
C HIS A 33 -14.87 10.99 -17.63
N PRO A 34 -16.14 10.72 -17.27
CA PRO A 34 -16.53 10.31 -15.92
C PRO A 34 -15.82 9.04 -15.43
N HIS A 35 -15.62 8.05 -16.30
CA HIS A 35 -14.92 6.81 -15.95
C HIS A 35 -13.46 7.06 -15.57
N THR A 36 -12.76 7.92 -16.31
CA THR A 36 -11.37 8.28 -16.03
C THR A 36 -11.28 9.00 -14.69
N ARG A 37 -12.21 9.93 -14.41
CA ARG A 37 -12.29 10.59 -13.09
C ARG A 37 -12.47 9.58 -11.96
N ALA A 38 -13.39 8.62 -12.12
CA ALA A 38 -13.62 7.56 -11.13
C ALA A 38 -12.37 6.70 -10.91
N ALA A 39 -11.63 6.35 -11.98
CA ALA A 39 -10.36 5.64 -11.85
C ALA A 39 -9.31 6.46 -11.06
N GLY A 40 -9.25 7.78 -11.26
CA GLY A 40 -8.39 8.67 -10.46
C GLY A 40 -8.77 8.68 -8.98
N GLU A 41 -10.06 8.76 -8.65
CA GLU A 41 -10.56 8.68 -7.27
C GLU A 41 -10.25 7.33 -6.62
N GLN A 42 -10.42 6.25 -7.37
CA GLN A 42 -10.07 4.90 -6.92
C GLN A 42 -8.58 4.77 -6.64
N ALA A 43 -7.72 5.30 -7.51
CA ALA A 43 -6.27 5.31 -7.27
C ALA A 43 -5.90 6.06 -5.98
N ILE A 44 -6.54 7.20 -5.71
CA ILE A 44 -6.33 7.96 -4.46
C ILE A 44 -6.73 7.12 -3.24
N ALA A 45 -7.90 6.46 -3.28
CA ALA A 45 -8.37 5.64 -2.18
C ALA A 45 -7.43 4.46 -1.90
N LEU A 46 -7.02 3.73 -2.94
CA LEU A 46 -6.11 2.59 -2.84
C LEU A 46 -4.72 2.98 -2.32
N CYS A 47 -4.20 4.14 -2.71
CA CYS A 47 -2.98 4.69 -2.11
C CYS A 47 -3.12 4.87 -0.60
N GLY A 48 -4.27 5.38 -0.14
CA GLY A 48 -4.56 5.52 1.29
C GLY A 48 -4.57 4.18 2.02
N GLU A 49 -5.22 3.16 1.45
CA GLU A 49 -5.24 1.81 2.02
C GLU A 49 -3.84 1.22 2.13
N LEU A 50 -3.03 1.32 1.08
CA LEU A 50 -1.65 0.82 1.08
C LEU A 50 -0.78 1.54 2.12
N ILE A 51 -0.90 2.86 2.26
CA ILE A 51 -0.18 3.63 3.28
C ILE A 51 -0.47 3.06 4.67
N VAL A 52 -1.74 2.79 5.00
CA VAL A 52 -2.12 2.21 6.29
C VAL A 52 -1.47 0.83 6.48
N GLN A 53 -1.50 -0.03 5.46
CA GLN A 53 -0.89 -1.36 5.55
C GLN A 53 0.63 -1.29 5.77
N PHE A 54 1.32 -0.39 5.06
CA PHE A 54 2.76 -0.18 5.24
C PHE A 54 3.10 0.43 6.60
N GLN A 55 2.26 1.31 7.15
CA GLN A 55 2.42 1.83 8.50
C GLN A 55 2.35 0.71 9.54
N LEU A 56 1.33 -0.14 9.45
CA LEU A 56 1.18 -1.29 10.36
C LEU A 56 2.38 -2.25 10.28
N LEU A 57 2.87 -2.54 9.06
CA LEU A 57 4.05 -3.37 8.87
C LEU A 57 5.30 -2.73 9.50
N ARG A 58 5.53 -1.43 9.26
CA ARG A 58 6.65 -0.70 9.85
C ARG A 58 6.61 -0.77 11.38
N ASP A 59 5.46 -0.49 11.97
CA ASP A 59 5.32 -0.46 13.44
C ASP A 59 5.54 -1.84 14.05
N SER A 60 5.06 -2.90 13.39
CA SER A 60 5.35 -4.29 13.79
C SER A 60 6.84 -4.61 13.74
N LEU A 61 7.53 -4.22 12.66
CA LEU A 61 8.97 -4.46 12.50
C LEU A 61 9.80 -3.68 13.52
N VAL A 62 9.42 -2.44 13.83
CA VAL A 62 10.08 -1.63 14.87
C VAL A 62 9.95 -2.31 16.24
N ALA A 63 8.76 -2.82 16.58
CA ALA A 63 8.54 -3.53 17.83
C ALA A 63 9.36 -4.83 17.91
N GLU A 64 9.39 -5.62 16.84
CA GLU A 64 10.16 -6.86 16.74
C GLU A 64 11.68 -6.60 16.88
N LEU A 65 12.20 -5.58 16.19
CA LEU A 65 13.61 -5.20 16.29
C LEU A 65 13.98 -4.73 17.70
N GLY A 66 13.11 -3.92 18.33
CA GLY A 66 13.33 -3.47 19.71
C GLY A 66 13.38 -4.64 20.70
N ALA A 67 12.49 -5.63 20.55
CA ALA A 67 12.49 -6.83 21.38
C ALA A 67 13.78 -7.65 21.20
N TYR A 68 14.23 -7.82 19.94
CA TYR A 68 15.48 -8.49 19.63
C TYR A 68 16.69 -7.79 20.27
N ASP A 69 16.80 -6.46 20.15
CA ASP A 69 17.90 -5.69 20.73
C ASP A 69 17.93 -5.78 22.27
N ASP A 70 16.76 -5.82 22.91
CA ASP A 70 16.65 -5.99 24.36
C ASP A 70 17.02 -7.40 24.83
N GLU A 71 16.69 -8.44 24.06
CA GLU A 71 17.13 -9.82 24.32
C GLU A 71 18.65 -9.93 24.22
N VAL A 72 19.25 -9.36 23.17
CA VAL A 72 20.71 -9.34 22.97
C VAL A 72 21.43 -8.61 24.10
N ARG A 73 20.88 -7.52 24.64
CA ARG A 73 21.50 -6.76 25.74
C ARG A 73 21.44 -7.48 27.10
N ARG A 74 20.51 -8.42 27.28
CA ARG A 74 20.30 -9.16 28.54
C ARG A 74 21.08 -10.47 28.62
N GLY A 75 21.55 -11.00 27.49
CA GLY A 75 22.46 -12.14 27.40
C GLY A 75 23.91 -11.74 27.53
#